data_AF-A0A5U5NK01-F1
#
_entry.id   AF-A0A5U5NK01-F1
#
_cell.length_a   1.000
_cell.length_b   1.000
_cell.length_c   1.000
_cell.angle_alpha   90.00
_cell.angle_beta   90.00
_cell.angle_gamma   90.00
#
_symmetry.space_group_name_H-M   'P 1'
#
loop_
_entity.id
_entity.type
_entity.pdbx_description
1 polymer ?
#
loop_
_entity_poly.entity_id
_entity_poly.type
_entity_poly.pdbx_seq_one_letter_code
_entity_poly.pdbx_strand_id
1 'polypeptide(L)' 'GIVNWNKPLTGAASTAPFGGVGASGNHRPSAWYAADYCAWPMASLESPELTLPATLSPGLDFSRREAV' A
#
# COMPACT_ATOMS: atom_id res chain seq x y z
N GLY A 1 3.66 21.91 -4.38
CA GLY A 1 2.39 22.01 -5.12
C GLY A 1 1.32 22.63 -4.26
N ILE A 2 1.66 23.67 -3.51
CA ILE A 2 0.69 24.40 -2.70
C ILE A 2 0.24 25.60 -3.54
N VAL A 3 -1.06 25.78 -3.69
CA VAL A 3 -1.66 26.90 -4.44
C VAL A 3 -2.62 27.62 -3.49
N ASN A 4 -2.26 28.84 -3.13
CA ASN A 4 -3.06 29.68 -2.25
C ASN A 4 -3.74 30.79 -3.06
N TRP A 5 -5.00 31.10 -2.74
CA TRP A 5 -5.73 32.25 -3.29
C TRP A 5 -6.11 33.21 -2.17
N ASN A 6 -5.79 34.50 -2.33
CA ASN A 6 -6.02 35.57 -1.33
C ASN A 6 -5.43 35.27 0.07
N LYS A 7 -4.35 34.47 0.13
CA LYS A 7 -3.59 34.14 1.34
C LYS A 7 -2.08 34.17 1.04
N PRO A 8 -1.22 34.46 2.02
CA PRO A 8 0.23 34.43 1.82
C PRO A 8 0.72 33.06 1.34
N LEU A 9 1.76 33.04 0.50
CA LEU A 9 2.39 31.79 0.02
C LEU A 9 3.08 31.01 1.14
N THR A 10 3.48 31.69 2.22
CA THR A 10 4.11 31.07 3.40
C THR A 10 3.11 30.34 4.32
N GLY A 11 1.80 30.52 4.10
CA GLY A 11 0.76 29.80 4.84
C GLY A 11 0.50 28.42 4.24
N ALA A 12 0.57 27.37 5.05
CA ALA A 12 0.19 26.01 4.68
C ALA A 12 -0.42 25.26 5.88
N ALA A 13 -1.35 24.34 5.62
CA ALA A 13 -1.96 23.51 6.65
C ALA A 13 -1.13 22.23 6.86
N SER A 14 -0.75 21.92 8.10
CA SER A 14 -0.03 20.67 8.44
C SER A 14 -0.90 19.42 8.31
N THR A 15 -2.22 19.60 8.31
CA THR A 15 -3.23 18.55 8.05
C THR A 15 -3.42 18.25 6.57
N ALA A 16 -2.69 18.92 5.68
CA ALA A 16 -2.64 18.63 4.25
C ALA A 16 -1.23 18.18 3.84
N PRO A 17 -1.07 17.50 2.68
CA PRO A 17 0.25 17.15 2.16
C PRO A 17 1.07 18.39 1.80
N PHE A 18 2.38 18.37 2.11
CA PHE A 18 3.30 19.45 1.76
C PHE A 18 4.46 18.92 0.92
N GLY A 19 4.42 19.13 -0.40
CA GLY A 19 5.47 18.68 -1.31
C GLY A 19 5.44 19.36 -2.68
N GLY A 20 6.62 19.67 -3.22
CA GLY A 20 6.82 20.22 -4.56
C GLY A 20 6.74 19.15 -5.66
N VAL A 21 6.50 19.59 -6.91
CA VAL A 21 6.62 18.75 -8.12
C VAL A 21 7.80 19.26 -8.97
N GLY A 22 8.22 18.53 -10.00
CA GLY A 22 9.37 18.90 -10.84
C GLY A 22 10.68 18.90 -10.04
N ALA A 23 11.54 19.91 -10.24
CA ALA A 23 12.81 20.03 -9.52
C ALA A 23 12.68 20.23 -8.00
N SER A 24 11.48 20.53 -7.50
CA SER A 24 11.22 20.79 -6.07
C SER A 24 10.84 19.54 -5.27
N GLY A 25 10.85 18.34 -5.86
CA GLY A 25 10.50 17.11 -5.16
C GLY A 25 10.64 15.86 -5.99
N ASN A 26 10.31 14.72 -5.39
CA ASN A 26 10.40 13.39 -5.98
C ASN A 26 9.11 12.59 -5.77
N HIS A 27 7.96 13.26 -5.72
CA HIS A 27 6.64 12.67 -5.48
C HIS A 27 6.46 12.00 -4.10
N ARG A 28 7.26 12.40 -3.10
CA ARG A 28 7.07 12.02 -1.69
C ARG A 28 6.77 13.26 -0.83
N PRO A 29 5.54 13.78 -0.84
CA PRO A 29 5.18 14.93 -0.02
C PRO A 29 5.28 14.59 1.47
N SER A 30 5.61 15.60 2.29
CA SER A 30 5.66 15.50 3.75
C SER A 30 4.39 16.10 4.38
N ALA A 31 4.49 16.63 5.59
CA ALA A 31 3.37 17.02 6.45
C ALA A 31 2.41 15.83 6.62
N TRP A 32 1.15 15.96 6.22
CA TRP A 32 0.16 14.90 6.44
C TRP A 32 0.52 13.56 5.77
N TYR A 33 1.12 13.59 4.58
CA TYR A 33 1.55 12.38 3.85
C TYR A 33 2.94 11.89 4.26
N ALA A 34 3.55 12.44 5.32
CA ALA A 34 4.78 11.86 5.86
C ALA A 34 4.61 10.39 6.26
N ALA A 35 3.41 10.00 6.70
CA ALA A 35 3.07 8.61 6.99
C ALA A 35 3.36 7.67 5.81
N ASP A 36 3.07 8.11 4.58
CA ASP A 36 3.20 7.29 3.36
C ASP A 36 4.65 6.91 3.06
N TYR A 37 5.63 7.72 3.48
CA TYR A 37 7.05 7.38 3.32
C TYR A 37 7.69 6.83 4.60
N CYS A 38 7.04 6.98 5.76
CA CYS A 38 7.53 6.44 7.03
C CYS A 38 7.19 4.96 7.22
N ALA A 39 6.11 4.48 6.58
CA ALA A 39 5.67 3.10 6.65
C ALA A 39 5.41 2.53 5.25
N TRP A 40 5.55 1.22 5.12
CA TRP A 40 5.20 0.48 3.91
C TRP A 40 4.05 -0.49 4.25
N PRO A 41 3.07 -0.69 3.34
CA PRO A 41 1.93 -1.54 3.62
C PRO A 41 2.31 -3.02 3.60
N MET A 42 1.90 -3.76 4.63
CA MET A 42 1.86 -5.22 4.63
C MET A 42 0.40 -5.66 4.59
N ALA A 43 0.04 -6.51 3.63
CA ALA A 43 -1.29 -7.12 3.54
C ALA A 43 -1.17 -8.63 3.68
N SER A 44 -2.05 -9.23 4.49
CA SER A 44 -2.05 -10.66 4.80
C SER A 44 -3.39 -11.30 4.47
N LEU A 45 -3.37 -12.53 3.98
CA LEU A 45 -4.53 -13.44 3.95
C LEU A 45 -4.28 -14.52 5.00
N GLU A 46 -5.11 -14.56 6.03
CA GLU A 46 -4.91 -15.43 7.18
C GLU A 46 -5.99 -16.52 7.21
N SER A 47 -5.55 -17.78 7.38
CA SER A 47 -6.40 -18.93 7.66
C SER A 47 -5.86 -19.59 8.92
N PRO A 48 -6.66 -19.75 9.99
CA PRO A 48 -6.16 -20.35 11.23
C PRO A 48 -5.79 -21.82 11.07
N GLU A 49 -6.39 -22.50 10.08
CA GLU A 49 -6.17 -23.92 9.82
C GLU A 49 -5.76 -24.14 8.36
N LEU A 50 -4.84 -25.08 8.16
CA LEU A 50 -4.46 -25.56 6.84
C LEU A 50 -5.49 -26.60 6.36
N THR A 51 -6.27 -26.26 5.35
CA THR A 51 -7.28 -27.14 4.77
C THR A 51 -7.14 -27.22 3.25
N LEU A 52 -7.53 -28.35 2.66
CA LEU A 52 -7.69 -28.44 1.22
C LEU A 52 -8.93 -27.61 0.79
N PRO A 53 -8.89 -26.96 -0.38
CA PRO A 53 -10.09 -26.28 -0.89
C PRO A 53 -11.19 -27.30 -1.18
N ALA A 54 -12.45 -26.88 -1.03
CA ALA A 54 -13.61 -27.75 -1.27
C ALA A 54 -13.68 -28.29 -2.71
N THR A 55 -13.10 -27.58 -3.67
CA THR A 55 -12.95 -28.02 -5.06
C THR A 55 -11.50 -27.85 -5.47
N LEU A 56 -10.86 -28.94 -5.86
CA LEU A 56 -9.50 -28.92 -6.40
C LEU A 56 -9.52 -28.37 -7.83
N SER A 57 -8.46 -27.65 -8.21
CA SER A 57 -8.25 -27.25 -9.60
C SER A 57 -8.10 -28.49 -10.52
N PRO A 58 -8.59 -28.45 -11.76
CA PRO A 58 -8.46 -29.56 -12.70
C PRO A 58 -7.00 -30.05 -12.84
N GLY A 59 -6.80 -31.37 -12.86
CA GLY A 59 -5.47 -31.99 -12.98
C GLY A 59 -4.73 -32.24 -11.67
N LEU A 60 -5.28 -31.83 -10.52
CA LEU A 60 -4.75 -32.16 -9.20
C LEU A 60 -5.47 -33.40 -8.63
N ASP A 61 -4.82 -34.57 -8.69
CA ASP A 61 -5.29 -35.83 -8.10
C ASP A 61 -4.31 -36.33 -7.04
N PHE A 62 -4.74 -36.29 -5.78
CA PHE A 62 -3.95 -36.74 -4.63
C PHE A 62 -4.35 -38.14 -4.14
N SER A 63 -5.25 -38.83 -4.85
CA SER A 63 -5.68 -40.19 -4.50
C SER A 63 -4.66 -41.28 -4.87
N ARG A 64 -3.74 -40.98 -5.80
CA ARG A 64 -2.68 -41.90 -6.23
C ARG A 64 -1.48 -41.83 -5.27
N ARG A 65 -1.46 -42.68 -4.24
CA ARG A 65 -0.21 -42.99 -3.52
C ARG A 65 0.62 -43.93 -4.39
N GLU A 66 1.89 -43.58 -4.64
CA GLU A 66 2.86 -44.56 -5.16
C GLU A 66 2.98 -45.68 -4.14
N ALA A 67 2.70 -46.90 -4.60
CA ALA A 67 3.00 -48.12 -3.87
C ALA A 67 4.53 -48.27 -3.83
N VAL A 68 5.11 -48.00 -2.66
CA VAL A 68 6.45 -48.48 -2.29
C VAL A 68 6.29 -49.79 -1.54
#